data_AF-A0A0Q0DUS8-F1
#
_entry.id   AF-A0A0Q0DUS8-F1
#
_cell.length_a   1.000
_cell.length_b   1.000
_cell.length_c   1.000
_cell.angle_alpha   90.00
_cell.angle_beta   90.00
_cell.angle_gamma   90.00
#
_symmetry.space_group_name_H-M   'P 1'
#
loop_
_entity.id
_entity.type
_entity.pdbx_description
1 polymer ?
#
loop_
_entity_poly.entity_id
_entity_poly.type
_entity_poly.pdbx_seq_one_letter_code
_entity_poly.pdbx_strand_id
1 'polypeptide(L)'
;MFASATAGPVRRDVSEYAVAKTDEQLIARLRTLKGTSENVIANQELMQLMLPILRADFLLCGSFVYGRREPSSVPIHVFGGKQDSVSVEQLLDWQEETCTGFSLDMFEGHHFYLVDEQAQLLRHLRRYCEQHLARWRNSASRQLSRAAG
;
A
#
# COMPACT_ATOMS: atom_id res chain seq x y z
N MET A 1 3.49 2.77 10.62
CA MET A 1 3.30 1.89 9.46
C MET A 1 2.88 2.76 8.28
N PHE A 2 3.31 2.39 7.06
CA PHE A 2 2.90 3.06 5.84
C PHE A 2 2.16 2.07 4.95
N ALA A 3 1.06 2.49 4.34
CA ALA A 3 0.32 1.75 3.33
C ALA A 3 0.08 2.65 2.11
N SER A 4 -0.01 2.06 0.92
CA SER A 4 -0.12 2.84 -0.32
C SER A 4 -0.96 2.10 -1.35
N ALA A 5 -1.80 2.85 -2.08
CA ALA A 5 -2.56 2.38 -3.25
C ALA A 5 -3.33 1.08 -2.97
N THR A 6 -3.90 0.96 -1.77
CA THR A 6 -4.45 -0.32 -1.35
C THR A 6 -5.55 -0.17 -0.32
N ALA A 7 -6.69 -0.83 -0.56
CA ALA A 7 -7.84 -0.82 0.33
C ALA A 7 -7.47 -1.33 1.73
N GLY A 8 -8.10 -0.78 2.76
CA GLY A 8 -8.02 -1.29 4.12
C GLY A 8 -8.49 -2.75 4.19
N PRO A 9 -7.84 -3.58 5.01
CA PRO A 9 -8.00 -5.03 4.92
C PRO A 9 -9.41 -5.53 5.28
N VAL A 10 -10.20 -4.75 6.04
CA VAL A 10 -11.57 -5.09 6.43
C VAL A 10 -12.57 -5.19 5.25
N ARG A 11 -12.39 -4.36 4.21
CA ARG A 11 -13.25 -4.35 3.00
C ARG A 11 -12.46 -4.59 1.72
N ARG A 12 -11.22 -5.05 1.83
CA ARG A 12 -10.40 -5.41 0.68
C ARG A 12 -10.91 -6.69 0.05
N ASP A 13 -11.68 -6.55 -1.02
CA ASP A 13 -12.06 -7.68 -1.87
C ASP A 13 -11.09 -7.82 -3.05
N VAL A 14 -10.31 -8.88 -3.01
CA VAL A 14 -9.40 -9.32 -4.10
C VAL A 14 -9.69 -10.77 -4.48
N SER A 15 -10.86 -11.29 -4.10
CA SER A 15 -11.26 -12.69 -4.32
C SER A 15 -11.29 -13.07 -5.79
N GLU A 16 -11.46 -12.10 -6.70
CA GLU A 16 -11.35 -12.32 -8.14
C GLU A 16 -10.02 -12.93 -8.57
N TYR A 17 -8.95 -12.75 -7.78
CA TYR A 17 -7.62 -13.31 -8.04
C TYR A 17 -7.38 -14.65 -7.37
N ALA A 18 -8.32 -15.18 -6.57
CA ALA A 18 -8.22 -16.54 -6.04
C ALA A 18 -8.33 -17.61 -7.15
N VAL A 19 -8.79 -17.20 -8.34
CA VAL A 19 -8.85 -18.03 -9.54
C VAL A 19 -7.74 -17.62 -10.51
N ALA A 20 -6.98 -18.60 -10.98
CA ALA A 20 -5.89 -18.39 -11.92
C ALA A 20 -6.41 -17.72 -13.20
N LYS A 21 -5.75 -16.63 -13.60
CA LYS A 21 -6.04 -15.90 -14.83
C LYS A 21 -5.22 -16.44 -16.00
N THR A 22 -5.78 -16.32 -17.21
CA THR A 22 -5.03 -16.59 -18.45
C THR A 22 -3.96 -15.52 -18.68
N ASP A 23 -3.01 -15.80 -19.58
CA ASP A 23 -1.98 -14.82 -19.94
C ASP A 23 -2.59 -13.53 -20.49
N GLU A 24 -3.62 -13.63 -21.33
CA GLU A 24 -4.31 -12.47 -21.91
C GLU A 24 -5.00 -11.63 -20.84
N GLN A 25 -5.62 -12.28 -19.84
CA GLN A 25 -6.26 -11.61 -18.72
C GLN A 25 -5.24 -10.90 -17.84
N LEU A 26 -4.09 -11.52 -17.57
CA LEU A 26 -2.99 -10.90 -16.81
C LEU A 26 -2.40 -9.71 -17.57
N ILE A 27 -2.13 -9.85 -18.87
CA ILE A 27 -1.63 -8.77 -19.71
C ILE A 27 -2.63 -7.59 -19.74
N ALA A 28 -3.92 -7.87 -19.91
CA ALA A 28 -4.95 -6.84 -19.86
C ALA A 28 -4.97 -6.14 -18.49
N ARG A 29 -4.80 -6.89 -17.40
CA ARG A 29 -4.72 -6.31 -16.06
C ARG A 29 -3.48 -5.43 -15.87
N LEU A 30 -2.31 -5.84 -16.34
CA LEU A 30 -1.09 -5.03 -16.30
C LEU A 30 -1.27 -3.69 -17.01
N ARG A 31 -1.93 -3.69 -18.19
CA ARG A 31 -2.26 -2.46 -18.92
C ARG A 31 -3.20 -1.56 -18.13
N THR A 32 -4.25 -2.11 -17.52
CA THR A 32 -5.19 -1.35 -16.68
C THR A 32 -4.50 -0.72 -15.47
N LEU A 33 -3.57 -1.45 -14.85
CA LEU A 33 -2.80 -1.00 -13.70
C LEU A 33 -1.80 0.12 -14.05
N LYS A 34 -1.38 0.23 -15.33
CA LYS A 34 -0.48 1.27 -15.85
C LYS A 34 0.89 1.32 -15.14
N GLY A 35 1.31 0.25 -14.48
CA GLY A 35 2.62 0.14 -13.84
C GLY A 35 3.70 -0.44 -14.75
N THR A 36 3.31 -1.11 -15.84
CA THR A 36 4.22 -1.75 -16.79
C THR A 36 4.12 -1.02 -18.12
N SER A 37 5.26 -0.59 -18.68
CA SER A 37 5.28 0.12 -19.96
C SER A 37 4.90 -0.79 -21.13
N GLU A 38 4.29 -0.23 -22.17
CA GLU A 38 3.85 -1.02 -23.33
C GLU A 38 5.03 -1.71 -24.04
N ASN A 39 6.21 -1.09 -24.04
CA ASN A 39 7.43 -1.70 -24.58
C ASN A 39 7.83 -2.99 -23.85
N VAL A 40 7.60 -3.05 -22.53
CA VAL A 40 7.83 -4.26 -21.73
C VAL A 40 6.75 -5.30 -22.00
N ILE A 41 5.49 -4.88 -22.08
CA ILE A 41 4.35 -5.77 -22.37
C ILE A 41 4.48 -6.39 -23.78
N ALA A 42 4.97 -5.64 -24.75
CA ALA A 42 5.19 -6.09 -26.12
C ALA A 42 6.37 -7.07 -26.27
N ASN A 43 7.26 -7.16 -25.27
CA ASN A 43 8.38 -8.10 -25.30
C ASN A 43 7.92 -9.50 -24.90
N GLN A 44 7.70 -10.36 -25.90
CA GLN A 44 7.19 -11.72 -25.69
C GLN A 44 8.12 -12.60 -24.84
N GLU A 45 9.44 -12.52 -25.05
CA GLU A 45 10.40 -13.34 -24.30
C GLU A 45 10.38 -12.97 -22.82
N LEU A 46 10.37 -11.66 -22.51
CA LEU A 46 10.25 -11.19 -21.13
C LEU A 46 8.91 -11.59 -20.52
N MET A 47 7.81 -11.47 -21.27
CA MET A 47 6.50 -11.83 -20.74
C MET A 47 6.35 -13.33 -20.47
N GLN A 48 6.93 -14.20 -21.30
CA GLN A 48 6.95 -15.64 -21.05
C GLN A 48 7.61 -15.99 -19.72
N LEU A 49 8.63 -15.23 -19.29
CA LEU A 49 9.29 -15.42 -18.00
C LEU A 49 8.48 -14.83 -16.83
N MET A 50 7.83 -13.68 -17.03
CA MET A 50 7.15 -12.94 -15.96
C MET A 50 5.74 -13.46 -15.66
N LEU A 51 4.99 -13.93 -16.65
CA LEU A 51 3.58 -14.32 -16.48
C LEU A 51 3.37 -15.46 -15.46
N PRO A 52 4.22 -16.51 -15.41
CA PRO A 52 4.13 -17.52 -14.35
C PRO A 52 4.27 -16.94 -12.94
N ILE A 53 5.20 -16.00 -12.75
CA ILE A 53 5.46 -15.35 -11.46
C ILE A 53 4.27 -14.47 -11.08
N LEU A 54 3.83 -13.61 -12.01
CA LEU A 54 2.67 -12.73 -11.78
C LEU A 54 1.42 -13.54 -11.44
N ARG A 55 1.18 -14.66 -12.13
CA ARG A 55 0.03 -15.52 -11.80
C ARG A 55 0.10 -16.04 -10.36
N ALA A 56 1.27 -16.47 -9.92
CA ALA A 56 1.48 -16.94 -8.55
C ALA A 56 1.23 -15.81 -7.53
N ASP A 57 1.74 -14.60 -7.81
CA ASP A 57 1.56 -13.43 -6.93
C ASP A 57 0.08 -13.01 -6.83
N PHE A 58 -0.63 -12.99 -7.97
CA PHE A 58 -2.06 -12.68 -8.00
C PHE A 58 -2.87 -13.74 -7.24
N LEU A 59 -2.57 -15.02 -7.44
CA LEU A 59 -3.20 -16.13 -6.69
C LEU A 59 -2.96 -16.00 -5.19
N LEU A 60 -1.73 -15.71 -4.78
CA LEU A 60 -1.37 -15.49 -3.38
C LEU A 60 -2.18 -14.32 -2.80
N CYS A 61 -2.23 -13.19 -3.51
CA CYS A 61 -3.00 -12.03 -3.11
C CYS A 61 -4.51 -12.34 -3.01
N GLY A 62 -5.06 -13.05 -3.98
CA GLY A 62 -6.49 -13.42 -3.99
C GLY A 62 -6.88 -14.47 -2.96
N SER A 63 -5.92 -15.29 -2.52
CA SER A 63 -6.11 -16.27 -1.44
C SER A 63 -6.08 -15.66 -0.04
N PHE A 64 -5.76 -14.37 0.07
CA PHE A 64 -5.72 -13.68 1.36
C PHE A 64 -7.13 -13.57 1.96
N VAL A 65 -7.33 -14.18 3.13
CA VAL A 65 -8.54 -14.04 3.93
C VAL A 65 -8.21 -13.18 5.14
N TYR A 66 -8.86 -12.03 5.25
CA TYR A 66 -8.67 -11.14 6.39
C TYR A 66 -9.26 -11.77 7.67
N GLY A 67 -8.38 -12.04 8.64
CA GLY A 67 -8.77 -12.41 10.00
C GLY A 67 -8.86 -11.16 10.87
N ARG A 68 -10.07 -10.84 11.34
CA ARG A 68 -10.29 -9.71 12.25
C ARG A 68 -9.43 -9.86 13.51
N ARG A 69 -8.76 -8.78 13.90
CA ARG A 69 -7.81 -8.74 15.02
C ARG A 69 -7.91 -7.41 15.76
N GLU A 70 -7.30 -7.34 16.93
CA GLU A 70 -7.18 -6.09 17.67
C GLU A 70 -6.36 -5.05 16.89
N PRO A 71 -6.79 -3.77 16.86
CA PRO A 71 -6.05 -2.70 16.20
C PRO A 71 -4.63 -2.54 16.75
N SER A 72 -3.68 -2.21 15.88
CA SER A 72 -2.30 -2.00 16.28
C SER A 72 -2.11 -0.71 17.08
N SER A 73 -1.17 -0.72 18.03
CA SER A 73 -0.69 0.47 18.74
C SER A 73 0.31 1.31 17.92
N VAL A 74 0.49 0.99 16.63
CA VAL A 74 1.33 1.73 15.70
C VAL A 74 0.47 2.65 14.84
N PRO A 75 0.84 3.93 14.66
CA PRO A 75 0.12 4.83 13.77
C PRO A 75 0.26 4.39 12.30
N ILE A 76 -0.80 4.56 11.53
CA ILE A 76 -0.87 4.18 10.11
C ILE A 76 -1.00 5.45 9.26
N HIS A 77 -0.12 5.57 8.27
CA HIS A 77 -0.14 6.65 7.29
C HIS A 77 -0.40 6.04 5.91
N VAL A 78 -1.51 6.44 5.28
CA VAL A 78 -1.99 5.89 4.02
C VAL A 78 -1.81 6.91 2.91
N PHE A 79 -1.41 6.42 1.74
CA PHE A 79 -1.19 7.22 0.56
C PHE A 79 -2.01 6.67 -0.62
N GLY A 80 -2.63 7.54 -1.41
CA GLY A 80 -3.46 7.14 -2.54
C GLY A 80 -3.38 8.09 -3.73
N GLY A 81 -3.62 7.56 -4.93
CA GLY A 81 -3.74 8.36 -6.15
C GLY A 81 -5.18 8.82 -6.36
N LYS A 82 -5.38 10.09 -6.74
CA LYS A 82 -6.72 10.67 -6.97
C LYS A 82 -7.45 10.06 -8.16
N GLN A 83 -6.72 9.46 -9.10
CA GLN A 83 -7.27 8.77 -10.26
C GLN A 83 -7.02 7.25 -10.17
N ASP A 84 -6.73 6.71 -8.98
CA ASP A 84 -6.67 5.27 -8.74
C ASP A 84 -8.09 4.67 -8.73
N SER A 85 -8.15 3.39 -9.09
CA SER A 85 -9.32 2.53 -8.91
C SER A 85 -9.66 2.26 -7.44
N VAL A 86 -8.67 2.37 -6.53
CA VAL A 86 -8.90 2.28 -5.08
C VAL A 86 -9.50 3.60 -4.59
N SER A 87 -10.73 3.56 -4.10
CA SER A 87 -11.45 4.75 -3.69
C SER A 87 -10.94 5.32 -2.36
N VAL A 88 -11.26 6.59 -2.10
CA VAL A 88 -10.93 7.24 -0.81
C VAL A 88 -11.57 6.49 0.36
N GLU A 89 -12.80 6.04 0.20
CA GLU A 89 -13.53 5.26 1.21
C GLU A 89 -12.79 3.96 1.53
N GLN A 90 -12.32 3.24 0.51
CA GLN A 90 -11.52 2.03 0.71
C GLN A 90 -10.18 2.33 1.39
N LEU A 91 -9.57 3.50 1.18
CA LEU A 91 -8.33 3.90 1.85
C LEU A 91 -8.59 4.28 3.33
N LEU A 92 -9.73 4.91 3.62
CA LEU A 92 -10.13 5.28 4.98
C LEU A 92 -10.33 4.06 5.89
N ASP A 93 -10.65 2.90 5.32
CA ASP A 93 -10.82 1.64 6.07
C ASP A 93 -9.57 1.22 6.87
N TRP A 94 -8.39 1.68 6.48
CA TRP A 94 -7.16 1.49 7.26
C TRP A 94 -7.20 2.15 8.65
N GLN A 95 -8.09 3.12 8.88
CA GLN A 95 -8.29 3.71 10.20
C GLN A 95 -8.72 2.67 11.24
N GLU A 96 -9.43 1.61 10.82
CA GLU A 96 -9.88 0.52 11.71
C GLU A 96 -8.71 -0.37 12.19
N GLU A 97 -7.54 -0.32 11.55
CA GLU A 97 -6.37 -1.14 11.87
C GLU A 97 -5.44 -0.55 12.95
N THR A 98 -5.74 0.64 13.49
CA THR A 98 -4.91 1.32 14.49
C THR A 98 -5.72 2.02 15.57
N CYS A 99 -5.20 2.02 16.80
CA CYS A 99 -5.79 2.74 17.94
C CYS A 99 -5.03 4.01 18.34
N THR A 100 -3.98 4.41 17.60
CA THR A 100 -3.08 5.51 18.03
C THR A 100 -3.01 6.70 17.08
N GLY A 101 -3.19 6.49 15.78
CA GLY A 101 -3.19 7.60 14.84
C GLY A 101 -3.30 7.15 13.39
N PHE A 102 -4.02 7.94 12.60
CA PHE A 102 -4.26 7.70 11.19
C PHE A 102 -4.02 8.98 10.38
N SER A 103 -3.50 8.84 9.16
CA SER A 103 -3.55 9.89 8.15
C SER A 103 -3.77 9.32 6.76
N LEU A 104 -4.36 10.13 5.89
CA LEU A 104 -4.51 9.86 4.47
C LEU A 104 -3.99 11.07 3.69
N ASP A 105 -2.99 10.89 2.83
CA ASP A 105 -2.53 11.91 1.88
C ASP A 105 -2.78 11.44 0.44
N MET A 106 -3.43 12.29 -0.35
CA MET A 106 -3.82 11.99 -1.74
C MET A 106 -2.93 12.74 -2.73
N PHE A 107 -2.47 12.02 -3.74
CA PHE A 107 -1.53 12.46 -4.77
C PHE A 107 -2.22 12.52 -6.13
N GLU A 108 -1.72 13.36 -7.05
CA GLU A 108 -2.12 13.22 -8.46
C GLU A 108 -1.56 11.92 -9.03
N GLY A 109 -2.33 11.27 -9.90
CA GLY A 109 -1.97 10.01 -10.54
C GLY A 109 -2.92 8.85 -10.23
N HIS A 110 -2.69 7.75 -10.95
CA HIS A 110 -3.39 6.47 -10.78
C HIS A 110 -2.69 5.59 -9.74
N HIS A 111 -2.87 4.27 -9.79
CA HIS A 111 -2.29 3.30 -8.87
C HIS A 111 -0.78 3.42 -8.64
N PHE A 112 -0.01 3.81 -9.66
CA PHE A 112 1.44 3.99 -9.60
C PHE A 112 1.85 5.46 -9.45
N TYR A 113 0.99 6.32 -8.88
CA TYR A 113 1.31 7.73 -8.61
C TYR A 113 2.66 7.91 -7.90
N LEU A 114 3.10 6.93 -7.10
CA LEU A 114 4.39 6.94 -6.40
C LEU A 114 5.61 7.09 -7.32
N VAL A 115 5.47 6.74 -8.60
CA VAL A 115 6.54 6.88 -9.61
C VAL A 115 6.66 8.35 -10.03
N ASP A 116 5.54 8.98 -10.36
CA ASP A 116 5.50 10.38 -10.84
C ASP A 116 5.64 11.37 -9.67
N GLU A 117 5.02 11.07 -8.53
CA GLU A 117 4.98 11.92 -7.34
C GLU A 117 6.03 11.53 -6.28
N GLN A 118 7.09 10.82 -6.69
CA GLN A 118 8.13 10.29 -5.79
C GLN A 118 8.67 11.34 -4.82
N ALA A 119 8.97 12.55 -5.32
CA ALA A 119 9.51 13.62 -4.49
C ALA A 119 8.49 14.10 -3.44
N GLN A 120 7.21 14.18 -3.80
CA GLN A 120 6.16 14.57 -2.85
C GLN A 120 5.92 13.48 -1.81
N LEU A 121 5.91 12.20 -2.23
CA LEU A 121 5.77 11.06 -1.33
C LEU A 121 6.91 11.01 -0.31
N LEU A 122 8.16 11.17 -0.75
CA LEU A 122 9.33 11.19 0.13
C LEU A 122 9.28 12.33 1.16
N ARG A 123 8.73 13.50 0.80
CA ARG A 123 8.51 14.60 1.76
C ARG A 123 7.52 14.20 2.85
N HIS A 124 6.43 13.53 2.51
CA HIS A 124 5.44 13.05 3.49
C HIS A 124 6.01 11.97 4.39
N LEU A 125 6.70 10.97 3.82
CA LEU A 125 7.40 9.93 4.57
C LEU A 125 8.38 10.53 5.57
N ARG A 126 9.23 11.48 5.13
CA ARG A 126 10.18 12.18 5.99
C ARG A 126 9.46 12.89 7.15
N ARG A 127 8.42 13.67 6.83
CA ARG A 127 7.62 14.41 7.82
C ARG A 127 7.10 13.47 8.92
N TYR A 128 6.51 12.33 8.55
CA TYR A 128 5.98 11.38 9.52
C TYR A 128 7.07 10.69 10.34
N CYS A 129 8.17 10.28 9.70
CA CYS A 129 9.31 9.71 10.40
C CYS A 129 9.89 10.69 11.43
N GLU A 130 10.08 11.96 11.07
CA GLU A 130 10.58 13.01 11.97
C GLU A 130 9.63 13.25 13.15
N GLN A 131 8.32 13.30 12.92
CA GLN A 131 7.32 13.43 13.98
C GLN A 131 7.40 12.28 14.99
N HIS A 132 7.48 11.04 14.52
CA HIS A 132 7.56 9.87 15.40
C HIS A 132 8.91 9.75 16.10
N LEU A 133 10.01 10.08 15.42
CA LEU A 133 11.34 10.14 16.05
C LEU A 133 11.39 11.18 17.17
N ALA A 134 10.80 12.37 16.96
CA ALA A 134 10.72 13.40 17.99
C ALA A 134 9.87 12.93 19.19
N ARG A 135 8.70 12.32 18.94
CA ARG A 135 7.84 11.76 20.00
C ARG A 135 8.56 10.69 20.81
N TRP A 136 9.23 9.76 20.14
CA TRP A 136 9.98 8.69 20.77
C TRP A 136 11.15 9.21 21.63
N ARG A 137 11.92 10.19 21.12
CA ARG A 137 12.99 10.84 21.89
C ARG A 137 12.45 11.52 23.15
N ASN A 138 11.32 12.21 23.03
CA ASN A 138 10.70 12.89 24.16
C ASN A 138 10.16 11.90 25.21
N SER A 139 9.58 10.76 24.79
CA SER A 139 9.14 9.72 25.73
C SER A 139 10.30 9.03 26.43
N ALA A 140 11.38 8.71 25.70
CA ALA A 140 12.56 8.06 26.27
C ALA A 140 13.26 8.95 27.31
N SER A 141 13.41 10.25 27.00
CA SER A 141 13.96 11.23 27.94
C SER A 141 13.12 11.33 29.24
N ARG A 142 11.78 11.36 29.12
CA ARG A 142 10.88 11.37 30.29
C ARG A 142 10.98 10.09 31.14
N GLN A 143 11.20 8.93 30.52
CA GLN A 143 11.35 7.65 31.23
C GLN A 143 12.67 7.60 32.01
N LEU A 144 13.78 8.08 31.42
CA LEU A 144 15.07 8.15 32.10
C LEU A 144 15.04 9.11 33.31
N SER A 145 14.42 10.28 33.18
CA SER A 145 14.29 11.22 34.31
C SER A 145 13.42 10.70 35.46
N ARG A 146 12.44 9.84 35.18
CA ARG A 146 11.61 9.18 36.20
C ARG A 146 12.29 8.02 36.91
N ALA A 147 13.29 7.40 36.30
CA ALA A 147 14.04 6.30 36.90
C ALA A 147 15.22 6.78 37.78
N ALA A 148 15.60 8.05 37.67
CA ALA A 148 16.73 8.66 38.37
C ALA A 148 16.35 9.50 39.60
N GLY A 149 15.07 9.56 39.97
CA GLY A 149 14.56 10.27 41.15
C GLY A 149 13.58 9.41 41.92
#